data_AF-A0A2E4KS29-F1
#
_entry.id   AF-A0A2E4KS29-F1
#
_cell.length_a   1.000
_cell.length_b   1.000
_cell.length_c   1.000
_cell.angle_alpha   90.00
_cell.angle_beta   90.00
_cell.angle_gamma   90.00
#
_symmetry.space_group_name_H-M   'P 1'
#
loop_
_entity.id
_entity.type
_entity.pdbx_description
1 polymer ?
#
loop_
_entity_poly.entity_id
_entity_poly.type
_entity_poly.pdbx_seq_one_letter_code
_entity_poly.pdbx_strand_id
1 'polypeptide(L)'
;MSFRELLKEHNAHFGNHQGIQQNRISPCWQSLQSDCRHTNGDCMVEQTVQTGEDGALDHHGETLPPLSKSASRINVEKIESKRRIASKAGDHPGVGWFYRMIRGLSRLAMNQQFRTIEVTGQEHIAEDAGILTVGWHTNGLIDPSTIFVTQPKMLVFGGRHDLITRPIIGPIASLSGAQPVLRQAELARGGASSEAGLRINGKTMLTLAECIAHGHGTALFPEGTSHEDSKMRRLRTGPVRSVIAANSIAHEKGLPEPHLLPVGLHYRTSWHFRTDAWFEYGSPISLDGAIHPPEDRARLMAGEWVEAPAERVNQLRDEVRARLAPMTPDSSTWDEHRCWHILGHLRTLAKGNHLGSWREEVLAAREIRDEIRGGNQALLNLQQDASQLAKKLHAAKLDGRSLDAKGLRKPRLSETLAIFPALLLAIFSAPLTLIGSGLMIFLGKVLGDRTDEGLDARTTYHLLASMLGPLLIWPIPVLVLSGTFWIYLPEFREWTPLFAVLLPILFHLSNKVAIRAWDFYVIARDARRINQLRGHSDGSVIEAEVTSLLAALK
;
A
#
# COMPACT_ATOMS: atom_id res chain seq x y z
N MET A 1 -12.63 -28.87 29.78
CA MET A 1 -13.90 -29.15 29.07
C MET A 1 -14.15 -28.02 28.09
N SER A 2 -14.24 -28.32 26.80
CA SER A 2 -14.19 -27.34 25.70
C SER A 2 -15.57 -26.76 25.40
N PHE A 3 -15.61 -25.47 25.02
CA PHE A 3 -16.79 -24.70 24.58
C PHE A 3 -17.58 -25.34 23.42
N ARG A 4 -17.05 -26.42 22.82
CA ARG A 4 -17.75 -27.26 21.83
C ARG A 4 -18.82 -28.19 22.43
N GLU A 5 -18.82 -28.49 23.72
CA GLU A 5 -19.85 -29.37 24.32
C GLU A 5 -21.11 -28.61 24.75
N LEU A 6 -21.01 -27.32 25.09
CA LEU A 6 -22.14 -26.48 25.47
C LEU A 6 -23.10 -26.14 24.31
N LEU A 7 -22.67 -26.29 23.06
CA LEU A 7 -23.49 -26.03 21.87
C LEU A 7 -24.26 -27.25 21.35
N LYS A 8 -24.01 -28.46 21.91
CA LYS A 8 -24.73 -29.67 21.49
C LYS A 8 -26.02 -29.93 22.27
N GLU A 9 -26.16 -29.41 23.48
CA GLU A 9 -27.39 -29.60 24.28
C GLU A 9 -28.52 -28.62 23.94
N HIS A 10 -28.25 -27.50 23.26
CA HIS A 10 -29.28 -26.49 22.98
C HIS A 10 -30.13 -26.79 21.73
N ASN A 11 -29.75 -27.77 20.91
CA ASN A 11 -30.47 -28.11 19.67
C ASN A 11 -31.40 -29.34 19.78
N ALA A 12 -31.63 -29.86 20.99
CA ALA A 12 -32.43 -31.07 21.19
C ALA A 12 -33.89 -30.83 21.63
N HIS A 13 -34.37 -29.58 21.76
CA HIS A 13 -35.60 -29.32 22.52
C HIS A 13 -36.79 -28.64 21.82
N PHE A 14 -36.83 -28.54 20.49
CA PHE A 14 -38.06 -28.09 19.81
C PHE A 14 -38.37 -28.92 18.56
N GLY A 15 -38.91 -30.12 18.81
CA GLY A 15 -39.70 -30.88 17.86
C GLY A 15 -41.09 -31.14 18.43
N ASN A 16 -42.10 -31.05 17.56
CA ASN A 16 -43.52 -31.36 17.76
C ASN A 16 -44.40 -30.26 18.39
N HIS A 17 -45.15 -29.57 17.53
CA HIS A 17 -46.61 -29.64 17.59
C HIS A 17 -47.22 -29.28 16.21
N GLN A 18 -47.88 -30.27 15.59
CA GLN A 18 -48.83 -30.06 14.51
C GLN A 18 -50.23 -29.81 15.09
N GLY A 19 -50.99 -28.96 14.40
CA GLY A 19 -52.46 -28.99 14.38
C GLY A 19 -53.11 -27.74 14.93
N ILE A 20 -53.68 -26.91 14.04
CA ILE A 20 -55.07 -26.43 14.05
C ILE A 20 -55.30 -25.56 12.80
N GLN A 21 -56.37 -25.89 12.08
CA GLN A 21 -56.93 -25.13 10.96
C GLN A 21 -57.52 -23.78 11.43
N GLN A 22 -57.46 -22.73 10.60
CA GLN A 22 -58.67 -22.02 10.12
C GLN A 22 -58.35 -20.86 9.14
N ASN A 23 -58.86 -21.04 7.92
CA ASN A 23 -59.46 -20.08 6.98
C ASN A 23 -59.47 -18.56 7.31
N ARG A 24 -58.92 -17.77 6.38
CA ARG A 24 -59.56 -16.71 5.55
C ARG A 24 -58.54 -15.61 5.25
N ILE A 25 -58.37 -15.24 3.96
CA ILE A 25 -58.45 -13.87 3.41
C ILE A 25 -58.08 -13.88 1.90
N SER A 26 -59.07 -13.51 1.07
CA SER A 26 -59.08 -12.81 -0.24
C SER A 26 -58.26 -13.28 -1.48
N PRO A 27 -58.91 -13.46 -2.67
CA PRO A 27 -58.29 -13.95 -3.91
C PRO A 27 -57.72 -12.85 -4.84
N CYS A 28 -56.98 -11.87 -4.31
CA CYS A 28 -56.33 -10.82 -5.14
C CYS A 28 -54.82 -11.07 -5.38
N TRP A 29 -54.25 -12.14 -4.81
CA TRP A 29 -52.81 -12.43 -4.87
C TRP A 29 -52.41 -13.59 -5.79
N GLN A 30 -53.36 -14.19 -6.52
CA GLN A 30 -53.09 -15.35 -7.38
C GLN A 30 -52.73 -15.03 -8.83
N SER A 31 -52.86 -13.78 -9.31
CA SER A 31 -52.49 -13.43 -10.70
C SER A 31 -51.07 -12.89 -10.89
N LEU A 32 -50.24 -12.84 -9.83
CA LEU A 32 -48.84 -12.41 -9.91
C LEU A 32 -47.83 -13.55 -9.75
N GLN A 33 -48.29 -14.81 -9.67
CA GLN A 33 -47.44 -16.00 -9.47
C GLN A 33 -47.34 -16.93 -10.68
N SER A 34 -47.96 -16.60 -11.83
CA SER A 34 -47.91 -17.47 -13.02
C SER A 34 -46.79 -17.13 -14.03
N ASP A 35 -46.17 -15.95 -13.95
CA ASP A 35 -45.12 -15.55 -14.92
C ASP A 35 -43.67 -15.74 -14.44
N CYS A 36 -43.48 -16.32 -13.26
CA CYS A 36 -42.15 -16.67 -12.73
C CYS A 36 -41.95 -18.19 -12.65
N ARG A 37 -42.16 -18.90 -13.76
CA ARG A 37 -41.71 -20.29 -13.92
C ARG A 37 -40.97 -20.48 -15.23
N HIS A 38 -39.89 -19.74 -15.42
CA HIS A 38 -38.74 -20.14 -16.25
C HIS A 38 -37.53 -19.25 -15.96
N THR A 39 -37.00 -19.34 -14.75
CA THR A 39 -35.58 -19.05 -14.48
C THR A 39 -35.09 -20.07 -13.46
N ASN A 40 -34.29 -21.01 -13.93
CA ASN A 40 -33.56 -21.94 -13.06
C ASN A 40 -32.67 -21.13 -12.10
N GLY A 41 -32.57 -21.62 -10.87
CA GLY A 41 -31.92 -20.94 -9.77
C GLY A 41 -30.40 -20.84 -9.92
N ASP A 42 -29.91 -19.62 -10.05
CA ASP A 42 -28.57 -19.27 -9.57
C ASP A 42 -28.70 -18.92 -8.09
N CYS A 43 -28.48 -19.95 -7.27
CA CYS A 43 -28.42 -19.83 -5.83
C CYS A 43 -27.25 -18.92 -5.42
N MET A 44 -27.44 -18.15 -4.34
CA MET A 44 -26.48 -17.27 -3.69
C MET A 44 -25.20 -18.01 -3.24
N VAL A 45 -24.28 -18.33 -4.14
CA VAL A 45 -23.09 -19.13 -3.79
C VAL A 45 -21.83 -18.25 -3.82
N GLU A 46 -21.32 -17.93 -2.64
CA GLU A 46 -19.93 -17.52 -2.45
C GLU A 46 -19.03 -18.63 -2.99
N GLN A 47 -18.31 -18.36 -4.08
CA GLN A 47 -17.35 -19.30 -4.65
C GLN A 47 -16.06 -19.23 -3.86
N THR A 48 -15.59 -20.37 -3.36
CA THR A 48 -14.30 -20.49 -2.68
C THR A 48 -13.34 -21.25 -3.56
N VAL A 49 -12.23 -20.61 -3.94
CA VAL A 49 -11.17 -21.22 -4.75
C VAL A 49 -9.99 -21.68 -3.89
N GLN A 50 -9.06 -22.40 -4.49
CA GLN A 50 -7.86 -22.89 -3.78
C GLN A 50 -7.01 -21.72 -3.24
N THR A 51 -6.55 -21.87 -2.00
CA THR A 51 -5.70 -20.90 -1.28
C THR A 51 -4.24 -21.33 -1.25
N GLY A 52 -3.33 -20.37 -1.07
CA GLY A 52 -1.89 -20.63 -0.88
C GLY A 52 -1.12 -20.86 -2.18
N GLU A 53 0.07 -21.45 -2.05
CA GLU A 53 0.95 -21.80 -3.18
C GLU A 53 0.50 -23.13 -3.79
N ASP A 54 -0.20 -23.06 -4.91
CA ASP A 54 -0.71 -24.21 -5.66
C ASP A 54 0.06 -24.48 -6.95
N GLY A 55 1.10 -23.67 -7.24
CA GLY A 55 1.90 -23.77 -8.45
C GLY A 55 1.14 -23.44 -9.75
N ALA A 56 -0.06 -22.86 -9.65
CA ALA A 56 -0.85 -22.52 -10.83
C ALA A 56 -0.09 -21.54 -11.72
N LEU A 57 -0.09 -21.78 -13.03
CA LEU A 57 0.59 -20.93 -14.01
C LEU A 57 -0.41 -20.08 -14.77
N ASP A 58 0.01 -18.90 -15.21
CA ASP A 58 -0.73 -18.10 -16.17
C ASP A 58 -0.53 -18.64 -17.61
N HIS A 59 -1.20 -18.00 -18.58
CA HIS A 59 -1.11 -18.36 -20.00
C HIS A 59 0.29 -18.12 -20.61
N HIS A 60 1.23 -17.54 -19.85
CA HIS A 60 2.63 -17.36 -20.22
C HIS A 60 3.58 -18.29 -19.47
N GLY A 61 3.06 -19.21 -18.65
CA GLY A 61 3.87 -20.14 -17.87
C GLY A 61 4.50 -19.54 -16.61
N GLU A 62 4.10 -18.34 -16.20
CA GLU A 62 4.55 -17.72 -14.95
C GLU A 62 3.65 -18.13 -13.79
N THR A 63 4.23 -18.32 -12.60
CA THR A 63 3.46 -18.67 -11.41
C THR A 63 2.49 -17.56 -11.02
N LEU A 64 1.22 -17.92 -10.91
CA LEU A 64 0.17 -17.03 -10.42
C LEU A 64 0.43 -16.72 -8.94
N PRO A 65 0.18 -15.47 -8.52
CA PRO A 65 0.33 -15.11 -7.11
C PRO A 65 -0.58 -15.96 -6.23
N PRO A 66 -0.11 -16.36 -5.03
CA PRO A 66 -0.91 -17.11 -4.08
C PRO A 66 -2.12 -16.29 -3.63
N LEU A 67 -3.21 -16.98 -3.32
CA LEU A 67 -4.42 -16.35 -2.79
C LEU A 67 -4.48 -16.48 -1.27
N SER A 68 -4.72 -15.35 -0.60
CA SER A 68 -5.08 -15.35 0.82
C SER A 68 -6.45 -15.96 1.04
N LYS A 69 -6.76 -16.31 2.29
CA LYS A 69 -8.09 -16.84 2.63
C LYS A 69 -9.23 -15.90 2.24
N SER A 70 -9.04 -14.58 2.35
CA SER A 70 -10.07 -13.62 1.92
C SER A 70 -10.15 -13.51 0.41
N ALA A 71 -9.01 -13.49 -0.29
CA ALA A 71 -8.99 -13.40 -1.76
C ALA A 71 -9.63 -14.62 -2.43
N SER A 72 -9.55 -15.80 -1.81
CA SER A 72 -10.17 -17.01 -2.32
C SER A 72 -11.69 -17.03 -2.30
N ARG A 73 -12.32 -16.14 -1.52
CA ARG A 73 -13.77 -16.07 -1.35
C ARG A 73 -14.34 -14.98 -2.24
N ILE A 74 -15.08 -15.37 -3.26
CA ILE A 74 -15.60 -14.47 -4.28
C ILE A 74 -17.12 -14.52 -4.28
N ASN A 75 -17.72 -13.34 -4.12
CA ASN A 75 -19.16 -13.17 -4.18
C ASN A 75 -19.47 -12.02 -5.15
N VAL A 76 -19.85 -12.39 -6.38
CA VAL A 76 -20.07 -11.49 -7.52
C VAL A 76 -21.13 -10.43 -7.20
N GLU A 77 -22.25 -10.80 -6.58
CA GLU A 77 -23.31 -9.86 -6.21
C GLU A 77 -22.86 -8.86 -5.13
N LYS A 78 -22.16 -9.36 -4.11
CA LYS A 78 -21.60 -8.50 -3.07
C LYS A 78 -20.58 -7.53 -3.63
N ILE A 79 -19.79 -7.95 -4.62
CA ILE A 79 -18.85 -7.07 -5.33
C ILE A 79 -19.59 -5.96 -6.07
N GLU A 80 -20.59 -6.31 -6.87
CA GLU A 80 -21.36 -5.34 -7.65
C GLU A 80 -22.17 -4.39 -6.74
N SER A 81 -22.77 -4.88 -5.65
CA SER A 81 -23.50 -4.04 -4.68
C SER A 81 -22.62 -3.03 -3.94
N LYS A 82 -21.28 -3.22 -3.92
CA LYS A 82 -20.33 -2.29 -3.32
C LYS A 82 -19.77 -1.29 -4.33
N ARG A 83 -20.02 -1.48 -5.62
CA ARG A 83 -19.65 -0.53 -6.66
C ARG A 83 -20.44 0.77 -6.48
N ARG A 84 -19.71 1.89 -6.46
CA ARG A 84 -20.33 3.22 -6.53
C ARG A 84 -20.20 3.75 -7.94
N ILE A 85 -21.31 4.26 -8.45
CA ILE A 85 -21.43 4.86 -9.78
C ILE A 85 -21.76 6.34 -9.55
N ALA A 86 -21.07 7.22 -10.25
CA ALA A 86 -21.38 8.65 -10.22
C ALA A 86 -22.65 8.93 -11.03
N SER A 87 -23.35 10.02 -10.71
CA SER A 87 -24.56 10.41 -11.45
C SER A 87 -24.27 10.90 -12.86
N LYS A 88 -23.09 11.47 -13.09
CA LYS A 88 -22.59 11.88 -14.40
C LYS A 88 -21.29 11.14 -14.71
N ALA A 89 -21.15 10.72 -15.96
CA ALA A 89 -19.91 10.12 -16.46
C ALA A 89 -18.73 11.09 -16.26
N GLY A 90 -17.63 10.58 -15.71
CA GLY A 90 -16.44 11.37 -15.38
C GLY A 90 -16.43 12.01 -13.99
N ASP A 91 -17.57 12.14 -13.31
CA ASP A 91 -17.58 12.60 -11.91
C ASP A 91 -16.98 11.52 -10.99
N HIS A 92 -16.31 11.95 -9.93
CA HIS A 92 -15.74 11.04 -8.95
C HIS A 92 -16.83 10.23 -8.20
N PRO A 93 -16.74 8.88 -8.13
CA PRO A 93 -17.80 8.03 -7.55
C PRO A 93 -17.86 8.07 -6.00
N GLY A 94 -16.79 8.50 -5.35
CA GLY A 94 -16.69 8.67 -3.91
C GLY A 94 -17.37 9.95 -3.38
N VAL A 95 -17.64 9.98 -2.07
CA VAL A 95 -18.21 11.15 -1.39
C VAL A 95 -17.10 12.16 -1.06
N GLY A 96 -17.15 13.35 -1.63
CA GLY A 96 -16.02 14.31 -1.59
C GLY A 96 -15.53 14.70 -0.19
N TRP A 97 -16.42 14.95 0.77
CA TRP A 97 -15.99 15.27 2.15
C TRP A 97 -15.35 14.06 2.85
N PHE A 98 -15.91 12.87 2.61
CA PHE A 98 -15.40 11.63 3.19
C PHE A 98 -14.04 11.27 2.61
N TYR A 99 -13.88 11.42 1.29
CA TYR A 99 -12.60 11.30 0.59
C TYR A 99 -11.53 12.20 1.24
N ARG A 100 -11.85 13.49 1.46
CA ARG A 100 -10.92 14.44 2.10
C ARG A 100 -10.57 14.04 3.55
N MET A 101 -11.55 13.56 4.31
CA MET A 101 -11.34 13.06 5.67
C MET A 101 -10.39 11.86 5.67
N ILE A 102 -10.67 10.83 4.86
CA ILE A 102 -9.81 9.64 4.75
C ILE A 102 -8.41 10.02 4.27
N ARG A 103 -8.29 10.92 3.28
CA ARG A 103 -6.99 11.45 2.84
C ARG A 103 -6.22 12.15 3.95
N GLY A 104 -6.90 12.91 4.82
CA GLY A 104 -6.31 13.51 6.01
C GLY A 104 -5.80 12.47 7.02
N LEU A 105 -6.60 11.44 7.30
CA LEU A 105 -6.22 10.34 8.20
C LEU A 105 -5.07 9.50 7.63
N SER A 106 -5.08 9.19 6.33
CA SER A 106 -3.98 8.51 5.66
C SER A 106 -2.70 9.35 5.74
N ARG A 107 -2.77 10.67 5.52
CA ARG A 107 -1.60 11.56 5.66
C ARG A 107 -1.05 11.55 7.09
N LEU A 108 -1.93 11.58 8.08
CA LEU A 108 -1.53 11.49 9.49
C LEU A 108 -0.85 10.15 9.81
N ALA A 109 -1.40 9.05 9.30
CA ALA A 109 -0.84 7.72 9.49
C ALA A 109 0.50 7.54 8.76
N MET A 110 0.67 8.08 7.55
CA MET A 110 1.94 8.09 6.81
C MET A 110 3.03 8.84 7.57
N ASN A 111 2.72 10.01 8.11
CA ASN A 111 3.66 10.80 8.92
C ASN A 111 4.06 10.10 10.23
N GLN A 112 3.23 9.17 10.73
CA GLN A 112 3.58 8.32 11.87
C GLN A 112 4.43 7.13 11.43
N GLN A 113 4.06 6.49 10.31
CA GLN A 113 4.71 5.30 9.76
C GLN A 113 6.17 5.55 9.35
N PHE A 114 6.47 6.72 8.78
CA PHE A 114 7.79 7.05 8.25
C PHE A 114 8.51 8.10 9.08
N ARG A 115 9.82 7.91 9.27
CA ARG A 115 10.68 8.87 9.96
C ARG A 115 10.91 10.12 9.15
N THR A 116 11.21 9.93 7.87
CA THR A 116 11.38 10.98 6.88
C THR A 116 10.58 10.61 5.64
N ILE A 117 9.97 11.62 5.01
CA ILE A 117 9.27 11.51 3.74
C ILE A 117 9.80 12.64 2.87
N GLU A 118 10.45 12.27 1.77
CA GLU A 118 10.82 13.19 0.70
C GLU A 118 9.92 12.93 -0.51
N VAL A 119 9.49 13.98 -1.19
CA VAL A 119 8.68 13.89 -2.41
C VAL A 119 9.28 14.82 -3.45
N THR A 120 9.55 14.32 -4.64
CA THR A 120 10.13 15.10 -5.75
C THR A 120 9.39 14.80 -7.05
N GLY A 121 9.45 15.72 -8.02
CA GLY A 121 8.85 15.51 -9.35
C GLY A 121 7.35 15.81 -9.40
N GLN A 122 6.77 16.43 -8.37
CA GLN A 122 5.34 16.77 -8.37
C GLN A 122 4.99 17.80 -9.45
N GLU A 123 5.96 18.57 -9.93
CA GLU A 123 5.86 19.44 -11.09
C GLU A 123 5.53 18.71 -12.40
N HIS A 124 5.76 17.40 -12.48
CA HIS A 124 5.36 16.57 -13.63
C HIS A 124 3.87 16.20 -13.62
N ILE A 125 3.15 16.51 -12.55
CA ILE A 125 1.72 16.23 -12.39
C ILE A 125 0.94 17.36 -13.07
N ALA A 126 0.28 17.06 -14.19
CA ALA A 126 -0.57 18.02 -14.90
C ALA A 126 -1.63 18.62 -13.98
N GLU A 127 -1.87 19.93 -14.08
CA GLU A 127 -2.91 20.60 -13.31
C GLU A 127 -4.30 20.34 -13.92
N ASP A 128 -4.41 20.42 -15.23
CA ASP A 128 -5.64 20.40 -16.04
C ASP A 128 -6.02 19.01 -16.58
N ALA A 129 -5.05 18.17 -16.93
CA ALA A 129 -5.29 16.83 -17.47
C ALA A 129 -5.44 15.75 -16.39
N GLY A 130 -6.10 14.63 -16.72
CA GLY A 130 -6.13 13.47 -15.83
C GLY A 130 -4.81 12.71 -15.80
N ILE A 131 -4.63 11.85 -14.79
CA ILE A 131 -3.35 11.15 -14.60
C ILE A 131 -3.58 9.68 -14.25
N LEU A 132 -2.91 8.79 -14.97
CA LEU A 132 -2.64 7.43 -14.53
C LEU A 132 -1.22 7.34 -13.98
N THR A 133 -1.12 7.18 -12.66
CA THR A 133 0.16 6.94 -11.99
C THR A 133 0.49 5.46 -11.98
N VAL A 134 1.70 5.09 -12.41
CA VAL A 134 2.18 3.71 -12.42
C VAL A 134 3.44 3.57 -11.59
N GLY A 135 3.45 2.61 -10.67
CA GLY A 135 4.60 2.32 -9.82
C GLY A 135 4.79 0.81 -9.67
N TRP A 136 5.95 0.41 -9.17
CA TRP A 136 6.19 -0.96 -8.71
C TRP A 136 5.57 -1.19 -7.33
N HIS A 137 5.34 -2.45 -6.94
CA HIS A 137 4.54 -2.77 -5.76
C HIS A 137 5.32 -3.61 -4.74
N THR A 138 5.81 -2.97 -3.69
CA THR A 138 6.68 -3.61 -2.68
C THR A 138 6.20 -3.47 -1.24
N ASN A 139 5.07 -2.77 -1.03
CA ASN A 139 4.60 -2.43 0.30
C ASN A 139 3.07 -2.34 0.39
N GLY A 140 2.36 -3.39 -0.05
CA GLY A 140 0.92 -3.55 0.14
C GLY A 140 0.10 -2.25 0.06
N LEU A 141 -0.71 -1.93 1.07
CA LEU A 141 -1.53 -0.71 1.09
C LEU A 141 -0.72 0.58 1.28
N ILE A 142 0.54 0.52 1.73
CA ILE A 142 1.39 1.71 1.85
C ILE A 142 1.57 2.34 0.47
N ASP A 143 1.93 1.56 -0.55
CA ASP A 143 2.17 2.06 -1.91
C ASP A 143 1.02 2.94 -2.45
N PRO A 144 -0.23 2.44 -2.59
CA PRO A 144 -1.35 3.28 -3.04
C PRO A 144 -1.64 4.44 -2.08
N SER A 145 -1.42 4.27 -0.77
CA SER A 145 -1.66 5.32 0.22
C SER A 145 -0.66 6.47 0.10
N THR A 146 0.57 6.20 -0.30
CA THR A 146 1.58 7.26 -0.53
C THR A 146 1.18 8.13 -1.71
N ILE A 147 0.74 7.52 -2.83
CA ILE A 147 0.22 8.25 -3.99
C ILE A 147 -1.06 9.01 -3.61
N PHE A 148 -1.96 8.38 -2.84
CA PHE A 148 -3.18 9.02 -2.33
C PHE A 148 -2.94 10.30 -1.55
N VAL A 149 -1.91 10.35 -0.70
CA VAL A 149 -1.65 11.53 0.13
C VAL A 149 -0.83 12.59 -0.58
N THR A 150 0.04 12.19 -1.52
CA THR A 150 0.98 13.09 -2.23
C THR A 150 0.45 13.62 -3.56
N GLN A 151 -0.38 12.88 -4.30
CA GLN A 151 -0.92 13.33 -5.59
C GLN A 151 -2.05 14.35 -5.39
N PRO A 152 -1.98 15.58 -5.95
CA PRO A 152 -2.96 16.63 -5.66
C PRO A 152 -4.39 16.26 -6.11
N LYS A 153 -4.53 15.50 -7.20
CA LYS A 153 -5.83 15.08 -7.78
C LYS A 153 -6.64 14.18 -6.85
N MET A 154 -7.95 14.17 -7.04
CA MET A 154 -8.82 13.14 -6.45
C MET A 154 -8.63 11.83 -7.20
N LEU A 155 -8.39 10.74 -6.46
CA LEU A 155 -8.00 9.46 -7.02
C LEU A 155 -9.15 8.45 -7.01
N VAL A 156 -9.37 7.82 -8.15
CA VAL A 156 -10.23 6.65 -8.28
C VAL A 156 -9.34 5.42 -8.37
N PHE A 157 -9.49 4.46 -7.46
CA PHE A 157 -8.64 3.27 -7.40
C PHE A 157 -9.38 2.03 -7.90
N GLY A 158 -8.69 1.16 -8.63
CA GLY A 158 -9.08 -0.24 -8.76
C GLY A 158 -8.62 -1.02 -7.53
N GLY A 159 -9.55 -1.47 -6.69
CA GLY A 159 -9.26 -2.25 -5.48
C GLY A 159 -9.59 -3.72 -5.65
N ARG A 160 -8.81 -4.60 -5.01
CA ARG A 160 -9.08 -6.05 -4.94
C ARG A 160 -10.46 -6.30 -4.35
N HIS A 161 -11.20 -7.27 -4.90
CA HIS A 161 -12.60 -7.52 -4.52
C HIS A 161 -12.76 -7.85 -3.03
N ASP A 162 -11.83 -8.61 -2.45
CA ASP A 162 -11.87 -9.02 -1.05
C ASP A 162 -11.70 -7.82 -0.10
N LEU A 163 -10.90 -6.82 -0.46
CA LEU A 163 -10.74 -5.59 0.31
C LEU A 163 -12.05 -4.79 0.33
N ILE A 164 -12.72 -4.70 -0.82
CA ILE A 164 -13.97 -3.94 -1.00
C ILE A 164 -15.18 -4.64 -0.37
N THR A 165 -15.12 -5.96 -0.20
CA THR A 165 -16.22 -6.74 0.40
C THR A 165 -16.05 -6.97 1.91
N ARG A 166 -14.94 -6.56 2.53
CA ARG A 166 -14.74 -6.63 3.99
C ARG A 166 -15.73 -5.71 4.74
N PRO A 167 -16.36 -6.15 5.85
CA PRO A 167 -17.43 -5.39 6.53
C PRO A 167 -17.06 -3.98 7.01
N ILE A 168 -15.81 -3.76 7.43
CA ILE A 168 -15.33 -2.47 7.95
C ILE A 168 -14.61 -1.66 6.86
N ILE A 169 -13.67 -2.30 6.15
CA ILE A 169 -12.83 -1.62 5.16
C ILE A 169 -13.59 -1.35 3.86
N GLY A 170 -14.50 -2.24 3.48
CA GLY A 170 -15.27 -2.15 2.23
C GLY A 170 -16.11 -0.88 2.10
N PRO A 171 -16.94 -0.52 3.09
CA PRO A 171 -17.67 0.75 3.08
C PRO A 171 -16.74 1.97 2.98
N ILE A 172 -15.61 1.97 3.68
CA ILE A 172 -14.63 3.07 3.65
C ILE A 172 -14.00 3.20 2.25
N ALA A 173 -13.58 2.08 1.68
CA ALA A 173 -13.00 2.03 0.32
C ALA A 173 -14.03 2.50 -0.72
N SER A 174 -15.25 1.97 -0.66
CA SER A 174 -16.35 2.33 -1.57
C SER A 174 -16.69 3.83 -1.46
N LEU A 175 -16.90 4.35 -0.24
CA LEU A 175 -17.18 5.78 -0.02
C LEU A 175 -16.02 6.69 -0.47
N SER A 176 -14.79 6.19 -0.50
CA SER A 176 -13.62 6.89 -1.03
C SER A 176 -13.49 6.78 -2.55
N GLY A 177 -14.39 6.07 -3.23
CA GLY A 177 -14.42 5.94 -4.70
C GLY A 177 -13.70 4.72 -5.27
N ALA A 178 -13.28 3.75 -4.43
CA ALA A 178 -12.65 2.53 -4.92
C ALA A 178 -13.63 1.68 -5.75
N GLN A 179 -13.17 1.21 -6.90
CA GLN A 179 -13.89 0.36 -7.85
C GLN A 179 -13.39 -1.09 -7.75
N PRO A 180 -14.27 -2.10 -7.77
CA PRO A 180 -13.85 -3.49 -7.59
C PRO A 180 -13.18 -4.09 -8.82
N VAL A 181 -12.09 -4.82 -8.59
CA VAL A 181 -11.35 -5.55 -9.63
C VAL A 181 -11.18 -7.01 -9.21
N LEU A 182 -11.48 -7.92 -10.14
CA LEU A 182 -11.15 -9.35 -10.02
C LEU A 182 -9.81 -9.62 -10.70
N ARG A 183 -8.88 -10.25 -9.98
CA ARG A 183 -7.55 -10.58 -10.49
C ARG A 183 -7.64 -11.78 -11.42
N GLN A 184 -6.75 -11.83 -12.41
CA GLN A 184 -6.58 -13.01 -13.27
C GLN A 184 -6.32 -14.30 -12.47
N ALA A 185 -5.62 -14.19 -11.33
CA ALA A 185 -5.37 -15.31 -10.43
C ALA A 185 -6.66 -15.91 -9.82
N GLU A 186 -7.67 -15.09 -9.58
CA GLU A 186 -8.97 -15.50 -9.03
C GLU A 186 -9.84 -16.11 -10.14
N LEU A 187 -9.86 -15.48 -11.32
CA LEU A 187 -10.59 -15.97 -12.49
C LEU A 187 -10.03 -17.31 -13.00
N ALA A 188 -8.71 -17.45 -13.08
CA ALA A 188 -8.04 -18.67 -13.52
C ALA A 188 -8.33 -19.88 -12.61
N ARG A 189 -8.67 -19.63 -11.33
CA ARG A 189 -9.04 -20.66 -10.36
C ARG A 189 -10.56 -20.91 -10.30
N GLY A 190 -11.33 -20.38 -11.25
CA GLY A 190 -12.77 -20.58 -11.33
C GLY A 190 -13.57 -19.75 -10.32
N GLY A 191 -13.01 -18.66 -9.82
CA GLY A 191 -13.63 -17.84 -8.79
C GLY A 191 -14.79 -16.95 -9.26
N ALA A 192 -14.93 -16.78 -10.57
CA ALA A 192 -16.11 -16.25 -11.23
C ALA A 192 -16.16 -16.79 -12.66
N SER A 193 -17.35 -16.76 -13.30
CA SER A 193 -17.44 -17.06 -14.74
C SER A 193 -16.65 -16.03 -15.55
N SER A 194 -16.15 -16.43 -16.72
CA SER A 194 -15.42 -15.54 -17.63
C SER A 194 -16.24 -14.29 -17.97
N GLU A 195 -17.53 -14.47 -18.25
CA GLU A 195 -18.47 -13.37 -18.53
C GLU A 195 -18.65 -12.43 -17.33
N ALA A 196 -18.84 -12.95 -16.11
CA ALA A 196 -18.97 -12.12 -14.92
C ALA A 196 -17.68 -11.34 -14.62
N GLY A 197 -16.52 -11.99 -14.79
CA GLY A 197 -15.22 -11.36 -14.66
C GLY A 197 -15.00 -10.21 -15.66
N LEU A 198 -15.32 -10.45 -16.94
CA LEU A 198 -15.25 -9.44 -18.00
C LEU A 198 -16.19 -8.27 -17.72
N ARG A 199 -17.42 -8.55 -17.29
CA ARG A 199 -18.41 -7.51 -16.95
C ARG A 199 -17.97 -6.64 -15.77
N ILE A 200 -17.52 -7.24 -14.67
CA ILE A 200 -17.07 -6.51 -13.48
C ILE A 200 -15.85 -5.64 -13.80
N ASN A 201 -14.84 -6.23 -14.45
CA ASN A 201 -13.62 -5.52 -14.76
C ASN A 201 -13.90 -4.44 -15.82
N GLY A 202 -14.67 -4.72 -16.87
CA GLY A 202 -15.05 -3.75 -17.91
C GLY A 202 -15.71 -2.50 -17.34
N LYS A 203 -16.70 -2.65 -16.44
CA LYS A 203 -17.32 -1.52 -15.73
C LYS A 203 -16.31 -0.69 -14.94
N THR A 204 -15.43 -1.35 -14.20
CA THR A 204 -14.38 -0.67 -13.41
C THR A 204 -13.42 0.09 -14.31
N MET A 205 -12.95 -0.54 -15.38
CA MET A 205 -12.01 0.06 -16.31
C MET A 205 -12.61 1.26 -17.03
N LEU A 206 -13.89 1.18 -17.42
CA LEU A 206 -14.63 2.30 -17.99
C LEU A 206 -14.78 3.46 -16.99
N THR A 207 -15.21 3.20 -15.75
CA THR A 207 -15.30 4.24 -14.71
C THR A 207 -13.95 4.92 -14.47
N LEU A 208 -12.86 4.15 -14.40
CA LEU A 208 -11.50 4.70 -14.29
C LEU A 208 -11.15 5.56 -15.51
N ALA A 209 -11.40 5.06 -16.72
CA ALA A 209 -11.10 5.77 -17.95
C ALA A 209 -11.87 7.10 -18.06
N GLU A 210 -13.17 7.10 -17.74
CA GLU A 210 -13.98 8.31 -17.68
C GLU A 210 -13.44 9.31 -16.65
N CYS A 211 -13.15 8.87 -15.42
CA CYS A 211 -12.64 9.76 -14.39
C CYS A 211 -11.30 10.39 -14.80
N ILE A 212 -10.38 9.59 -15.37
CA ILE A 212 -9.11 10.09 -15.90
C ILE A 212 -9.37 11.10 -17.02
N ALA A 213 -10.25 10.81 -17.98
CA ALA A 213 -10.56 11.74 -19.07
C ALA A 213 -11.06 13.11 -18.57
N HIS A 214 -11.72 13.17 -17.41
CA HIS A 214 -12.25 14.41 -16.81
C HIS A 214 -11.33 15.02 -15.73
N GLY A 215 -10.03 14.71 -15.75
CA GLY A 215 -9.06 15.40 -14.90
C GLY A 215 -8.85 14.78 -13.51
N HIS A 216 -9.48 13.64 -13.19
CA HIS A 216 -9.17 12.89 -11.98
C HIS A 216 -7.88 12.08 -12.14
N GLY A 217 -7.33 11.63 -11.00
CA GLY A 217 -6.18 10.76 -10.98
C GLY A 217 -6.56 9.31 -10.72
N THR A 218 -5.64 8.41 -11.00
CA THR A 218 -5.65 7.04 -10.49
C THR A 218 -4.21 6.60 -10.21
N ALA A 219 -4.07 5.49 -9.48
CA ALA A 219 -2.79 4.81 -9.35
C ALA A 219 -3.00 3.32 -9.53
N LEU A 220 -2.20 2.71 -10.40
CA LEU A 220 -2.23 1.29 -10.66
C LEU A 220 -0.81 0.71 -10.64
N PHE A 221 -0.70 -0.48 -10.10
CA PHE A 221 0.56 -1.21 -10.01
C PHE A 221 0.55 -2.34 -11.03
N PRO A 222 1.21 -2.17 -12.20
CA PRO A 222 1.10 -3.10 -13.32
C PRO A 222 1.59 -4.52 -13.02
N GLU A 223 2.30 -4.78 -11.93
CA GLU A 223 2.69 -6.13 -11.48
C GLU A 223 1.48 -6.94 -10.98
N GLY A 224 0.42 -6.26 -10.53
CA GLY A 224 -0.84 -6.86 -10.08
C GLY A 224 -0.75 -7.60 -8.74
N THR A 225 0.38 -7.57 -8.05
CA THR A 225 0.63 -8.10 -6.70
C THR A 225 1.80 -7.37 -6.08
N SER A 226 1.77 -7.15 -4.77
CA SER A 226 2.95 -6.70 -4.04
C SER A 226 3.94 -7.85 -3.83
N HIS A 227 5.22 -7.53 -3.65
CA HIS A 227 6.28 -8.51 -3.49
C HIS A 227 7.49 -7.97 -2.72
N GLU A 228 8.42 -8.86 -2.40
CA GLU A 228 9.68 -8.54 -1.71
C GLU A 228 10.90 -8.60 -2.63
N ASP A 229 10.71 -8.87 -3.93
CA ASP A 229 11.81 -8.97 -4.89
C ASP A 229 12.57 -7.64 -5.08
N SER A 230 13.87 -7.71 -5.35
CA SER A 230 14.74 -6.55 -5.58
C SER A 230 14.66 -5.97 -6.99
N LYS A 231 13.83 -6.56 -7.85
CA LYS A 231 13.56 -6.11 -9.22
C LYS A 231 12.07 -6.21 -9.50
N MET A 232 11.61 -5.42 -10.47
CA MET A 232 10.22 -5.47 -10.90
C MET A 232 9.85 -6.82 -11.50
N ARG A 233 8.61 -7.24 -11.24
CA ARG A 233 8.00 -8.39 -11.90
C ARG A 233 7.53 -8.03 -13.30
N ARG A 234 7.01 -9.02 -14.04
CA ARG A 234 6.39 -8.79 -15.34
C ARG A 234 5.21 -7.81 -15.22
N LEU A 235 5.11 -6.89 -16.17
CA LEU A 235 4.03 -5.89 -16.18
C LEU A 235 2.82 -6.46 -16.92
N ARG A 236 1.64 -6.32 -16.32
CA ARG A 236 0.34 -6.61 -16.92
C ARG A 236 -0.13 -5.41 -17.75
N THR A 237 -0.98 -5.67 -18.72
CA THR A 237 -1.48 -4.66 -19.67
C THR A 237 -2.67 -3.86 -19.17
N GLY A 238 -3.30 -4.27 -18.06
CA GLY A 238 -4.53 -3.65 -17.54
C GLY A 238 -4.44 -2.11 -17.42
N PRO A 239 -3.47 -1.56 -16.68
CA PRO A 239 -3.34 -0.10 -16.52
C PRO A 239 -3.23 0.65 -17.85
N VAL A 240 -2.46 0.11 -18.80
CA VAL A 240 -2.26 0.70 -20.13
C VAL A 240 -3.57 0.76 -20.93
N ARG A 241 -4.43 -0.25 -20.82
CA ARG A 241 -5.75 -0.25 -21.47
C ARG A 241 -6.64 0.87 -20.93
N SER A 242 -6.63 1.12 -19.61
CA SER A 242 -7.40 2.22 -19.01
C SER A 242 -6.99 3.58 -19.55
N VAL A 243 -5.69 3.86 -19.68
CA VAL A 243 -5.23 5.19 -20.13
C VAL A 243 -5.48 5.41 -21.63
N ILE A 244 -5.38 4.37 -22.46
CA ILE A 244 -5.75 4.46 -23.88
C ILE A 244 -7.26 4.73 -24.04
N ALA A 245 -8.10 4.05 -23.25
CA ALA A 245 -9.54 4.34 -23.21
C ALA A 245 -9.81 5.77 -22.71
N ALA A 246 -9.12 6.22 -21.66
CA ALA A 246 -9.23 7.58 -21.14
C ALA A 246 -8.84 8.63 -22.20
N ASN A 247 -7.74 8.40 -22.92
CA ASN A 247 -7.29 9.30 -23.98
C ASN A 247 -8.29 9.35 -25.14
N SER A 248 -8.88 8.20 -25.48
CA SER A 248 -9.92 8.12 -26.51
C SER A 248 -11.16 8.94 -26.13
N ILE A 249 -11.60 8.85 -24.86
CA ILE A 249 -12.73 9.62 -24.34
C ILE A 249 -12.39 11.11 -24.28
N ALA A 250 -11.19 11.47 -23.83
CA ALA A 250 -10.74 12.85 -23.76
C ALA A 250 -10.72 13.49 -25.16
N HIS A 251 -10.19 12.77 -26.15
CA HIS A 251 -10.15 13.19 -27.54
C HIS A 251 -11.55 13.48 -28.12
N GLU A 252 -12.50 12.54 -27.99
CA GLU A 252 -13.87 12.73 -28.49
C GLU A 252 -14.63 13.87 -27.78
N LYS A 253 -14.26 14.18 -26.53
CA LYS A 253 -14.85 15.26 -25.74
C LYS A 253 -14.11 16.59 -25.84
N GLY A 254 -12.98 16.66 -26.55
CA GLY A 254 -12.13 17.86 -26.60
C GLY A 254 -11.53 18.26 -25.25
N LEU A 255 -11.26 17.28 -24.38
CA LEU A 255 -10.61 17.47 -23.08
C LEU A 255 -9.08 17.31 -23.19
N PRO A 256 -8.29 17.83 -22.23
CA PRO A 256 -6.84 17.65 -22.22
C PRO A 256 -6.41 16.16 -22.27
N GLU A 257 -5.34 15.87 -23.01
CA GLU A 257 -4.77 14.51 -23.09
C GLU A 257 -4.30 14.05 -21.69
N PRO A 258 -4.75 12.88 -21.18
CA PRO A 258 -4.30 12.37 -19.90
C PRO A 258 -2.81 12.01 -19.88
N HIS A 259 -2.15 12.17 -18.74
CA HIS A 259 -0.75 11.80 -18.58
C HIS A 259 -0.58 10.40 -17.97
N LEU A 260 0.38 9.63 -18.48
CA LEU A 260 0.86 8.39 -17.88
C LEU A 260 2.15 8.65 -17.11
N LEU A 261 2.12 8.54 -15.78
CA LEU A 261 3.19 9.05 -14.92
C LEU A 261 3.88 7.92 -14.14
N PRO A 262 5.15 7.59 -14.42
CA PRO A 262 5.90 6.61 -13.63
C PRO A 262 6.30 7.20 -12.27
N VAL A 263 6.19 6.39 -11.21
CA VAL A 263 6.56 6.78 -9.84
C VAL A 263 7.45 5.74 -9.20
N GLY A 264 8.64 6.17 -8.79
CA GLY A 264 9.57 5.42 -7.96
C GLY A 264 9.14 5.48 -6.49
N LEU A 265 8.95 4.32 -5.87
CA LEU A 265 8.62 4.18 -4.45
C LEU A 265 9.82 3.61 -3.72
N HIS A 266 10.56 4.46 -3.00
CA HIS A 266 11.83 4.10 -2.38
C HIS A 266 11.69 4.02 -0.87
N TYR A 267 11.74 2.82 -0.31
CA TYR A 267 11.77 2.60 1.13
C TYR A 267 13.14 2.07 1.54
N ARG A 268 13.73 2.61 2.61
CA ARG A 268 14.97 2.01 3.16
C ARG A 268 14.75 0.57 3.61
N THR A 269 13.57 0.28 4.14
CA THR A 269 13.08 -1.07 4.38
C THR A 269 11.56 -1.03 4.44
N SER A 270 10.87 -1.69 3.50
CA SER A 270 9.42 -1.53 3.32
C SER A 270 8.59 -1.98 4.53
N TRP A 271 9.04 -3.00 5.27
CA TRP A 271 8.30 -3.55 6.42
C TRP A 271 8.69 -2.96 7.79
N HIS A 272 9.59 -1.97 7.85
CA HIS A 272 9.98 -1.33 9.12
C HIS A 272 9.11 -0.13 9.47
N PHE A 273 8.72 -0.04 10.75
CA PHE A 273 8.15 1.18 11.32
C PHE A 273 9.24 2.24 11.54
N ARG A 274 8.93 3.51 11.25
CA ARG A 274 9.86 4.65 11.32
C ARG A 274 11.09 4.48 10.43
N THR A 275 10.88 3.89 9.25
CA THR A 275 11.87 3.86 8.17
C THR A 275 11.86 5.18 7.38
N ASP A 276 12.82 5.36 6.47
CA ASP A 276 12.88 6.52 5.58
C ASP A 276 12.21 6.19 4.23
N ALA A 277 11.52 7.18 3.63
CA ALA A 277 10.85 7.03 2.36
C ALA A 277 11.11 8.22 1.42
N TRP A 278 11.27 7.92 0.13
CA TRP A 278 11.33 8.91 -0.95
C TRP A 278 10.37 8.49 -2.07
N PHE A 279 9.51 9.42 -2.48
CA PHE A 279 8.58 9.23 -3.59
C PHE A 279 9.00 10.11 -4.75
N GLU A 280 9.35 9.47 -5.87
CA GLU A 280 9.96 10.10 -7.03
C GLU A 280 8.97 10.06 -8.20
N TYR A 281 8.34 11.19 -8.52
CA TYR A 281 7.49 11.32 -9.69
C TYR A 281 8.37 11.59 -10.93
N GLY A 282 8.40 10.63 -11.85
CA GLY A 282 9.17 10.73 -13.10
C GLY A 282 8.48 11.63 -14.12
N SER A 283 9.14 11.88 -15.24
CA SER A 283 8.53 12.63 -16.35
C SER A 283 7.40 11.84 -17.01
N PRO A 284 6.34 12.51 -17.50
CA PRO A 284 5.21 11.83 -18.13
C PRO A 284 5.65 11.06 -19.37
N ILE A 285 5.03 9.90 -19.58
CA ILE A 285 5.15 9.09 -20.78
C ILE A 285 4.09 9.60 -21.76
N SER A 286 4.54 10.02 -22.94
CA SER A 286 3.65 10.43 -24.02
C SER A 286 2.73 9.28 -24.41
N LEU A 287 1.46 9.57 -24.67
CA LEU A 287 0.55 8.58 -25.21
C LEU A 287 0.69 8.45 -26.73
N ASP A 288 1.39 9.36 -27.41
CA ASP A 288 1.68 9.32 -28.86
C ASP A 288 0.43 9.05 -29.73
N GLY A 289 -0.70 9.66 -29.35
CA GLY A 289 -1.98 9.44 -30.02
C GLY A 289 -2.53 8.02 -29.89
N ALA A 290 -2.15 7.28 -28.83
CA ALA A 290 -2.72 5.99 -28.50
C ALA A 290 -4.19 6.15 -28.11
N ILE A 291 -5.05 6.03 -29.12
CA ILE A 291 -6.50 6.05 -29.04
C ILE A 291 -7.08 4.86 -29.81
N HIS A 292 -8.34 4.52 -29.53
CA HIS A 292 -9.06 3.49 -30.26
C HIS A 292 -9.42 3.96 -31.69
N PRO A 293 -9.69 3.02 -32.62
CA PRO A 293 -10.29 3.34 -33.92
C PRO A 293 -11.66 4.04 -33.78
N PRO A 294 -12.11 4.82 -34.78
CA PRO A 294 -13.34 5.62 -34.68
C PRO A 294 -14.59 4.84 -34.24
N GLU A 295 -14.81 3.63 -34.75
CA GLU A 295 -15.96 2.79 -34.39
C GLU A 295 -15.95 2.39 -32.91
N ASP A 296 -14.78 2.00 -32.40
CA ASP A 296 -14.59 1.62 -31.00
C ASP A 296 -14.69 2.83 -30.07
N ARG A 297 -14.28 4.02 -30.53
CA ARG A 297 -14.49 5.27 -29.77
C ARG A 297 -15.96 5.59 -29.63
N ALA A 298 -16.77 5.41 -30.68
CA ALA A 298 -18.22 5.61 -30.60
C ALA A 298 -18.87 4.67 -29.56
N ARG A 299 -18.41 3.41 -29.47
CA ARG A 299 -18.86 2.43 -28.47
C ARG A 299 -18.43 2.80 -27.04
N LEU A 300 -17.18 3.24 -26.85
CA LEU A 300 -16.72 3.78 -25.58
C LEU A 300 -17.59 4.97 -25.12
N MET A 301 -17.92 5.88 -26.03
CA MET A 301 -18.80 7.02 -25.75
C MET A 301 -20.25 6.61 -25.46
N ALA A 302 -20.69 5.43 -25.91
CA ALA A 302 -21.96 4.83 -25.56
C ALA A 302 -21.93 4.07 -24.21
N GLY A 303 -20.80 4.09 -23.49
CA GLY A 303 -20.64 3.44 -22.19
C GLY A 303 -20.31 1.95 -22.27
N GLU A 304 -19.88 1.46 -23.43
CA GLU A 304 -19.41 0.09 -23.60
C GLU A 304 -17.89 0.01 -23.40
N TRP A 305 -17.41 -0.91 -22.56
CA TRP A 305 -15.97 -1.17 -22.48
C TRP A 305 -15.49 -1.87 -23.76
N VAL A 306 -14.52 -1.25 -24.43
CA VAL A 306 -13.85 -1.82 -25.60
C VAL A 306 -12.36 -2.01 -25.30
N GLU A 307 -11.80 -3.12 -25.76
CA GLU A 307 -10.39 -3.42 -25.56
C GLU A 307 -9.50 -2.61 -26.51
N ALA A 308 -8.43 -2.03 -25.94
CA ALA A 308 -7.48 -1.22 -26.69
C ALA A 308 -6.65 -2.06 -27.68
N PRO A 309 -6.21 -1.49 -28.82
CA PRO A 309 -5.38 -2.19 -29.79
C PRO A 309 -4.13 -2.81 -29.16
N ALA A 310 -3.99 -4.14 -29.29
CA ALA A 310 -2.99 -4.92 -28.56
C ALA A 310 -1.55 -4.45 -28.81
N GLU A 311 -1.23 -4.05 -30.05
CA GLU A 311 0.09 -3.54 -30.40
C GLU A 311 0.44 -2.25 -29.63
N ARG A 312 -0.49 -1.29 -29.60
CA ARG A 312 -0.32 -0.02 -28.85
C ARG A 312 -0.21 -0.26 -27.35
N VAL A 313 -1.03 -1.18 -26.83
CA VAL A 313 -0.97 -1.58 -25.41
C VAL A 313 0.39 -2.18 -25.07
N ASN A 314 0.95 -3.04 -25.91
CA ASN A 314 2.25 -3.65 -25.67
C ASN A 314 3.39 -2.62 -25.75
N GLN A 315 3.39 -1.75 -26.77
CA GLN A 315 4.36 -0.66 -26.91
C GLN A 315 4.39 0.23 -25.67
N LEU A 316 3.22 0.71 -25.24
CA LEU A 316 3.13 1.62 -24.10
C LEU A 316 3.45 0.91 -22.76
N ARG A 317 3.12 -0.38 -22.60
CA ARG A 317 3.58 -1.18 -21.46
C ARG A 317 5.09 -1.29 -21.41
N ASP A 318 5.73 -1.53 -22.55
CA ASP A 318 7.18 -1.71 -22.63
C ASP A 318 7.90 -0.38 -22.37
N GLU A 319 7.33 0.74 -22.81
CA GLU A 319 7.80 2.09 -22.43
C GLU A 319 7.65 2.35 -20.93
N VAL A 320 6.52 1.97 -20.31
CA VAL A 320 6.35 2.03 -18.85
C VAL A 320 7.45 1.24 -18.14
N ARG A 321 7.76 0.02 -18.60
CA ARG A 321 8.85 -0.78 -18.04
C ARG A 321 10.20 -0.06 -18.19
N ALA A 322 10.49 0.46 -19.38
CA ALA A 322 11.75 1.12 -19.67
C ALA A 322 11.98 2.36 -18.79
N ARG A 323 10.93 3.12 -18.49
CA ARG A 323 10.99 4.31 -17.62
C ARG A 323 10.97 3.98 -16.14
N LEU A 324 10.19 2.98 -15.73
CA LEU A 324 9.99 2.67 -14.32
C LEU A 324 11.13 1.81 -13.74
N ALA A 325 11.70 0.87 -14.50
CA ALA A 325 12.75 -0.02 -13.99
C ALA A 325 13.95 0.75 -13.41
N PRO A 326 14.51 1.78 -14.08
CA PRO A 326 15.61 2.57 -13.53
C PRO A 326 15.26 3.32 -12.23
N MET A 327 13.97 3.58 -11.99
CA MET A 327 13.44 4.22 -10.78
C MET A 327 13.17 3.21 -9.64
N THR A 328 13.57 1.95 -9.80
CA THR A 328 13.57 0.93 -8.74
C THR A 328 15.02 0.54 -8.41
N PRO A 329 15.30 -0.31 -7.41
CA PRO A 329 16.61 -0.92 -7.24
C PRO A 329 17.07 -1.61 -8.53
N ASP A 330 16.16 -2.35 -9.17
CA ASP A 330 16.40 -3.13 -10.39
C ASP A 330 17.65 -4.03 -10.28
N SER A 331 17.84 -4.67 -9.13
CA SER A 331 18.99 -5.57 -8.90
C SER A 331 18.58 -7.03 -9.01
N SER A 332 19.54 -7.89 -9.34
CA SER A 332 19.34 -9.34 -9.33
C SER A 332 19.03 -9.88 -7.93
N THR A 333 19.61 -9.26 -6.90
CA THR A 333 19.42 -9.61 -5.48
C THR A 333 19.49 -8.36 -4.59
N TRP A 334 18.94 -8.45 -3.37
CA TRP A 334 19.13 -7.41 -2.35
C TRP A 334 20.59 -7.26 -1.87
N ASP A 335 21.40 -8.32 -1.97
CA ASP A 335 22.84 -8.26 -1.68
C ASP A 335 23.55 -7.32 -2.66
N GLU A 336 23.23 -7.45 -3.95
CA GLU A 336 23.76 -6.58 -4.99
C GLU A 336 23.32 -5.11 -4.78
N HIS A 337 22.04 -4.88 -4.50
CA HIS A 337 21.55 -3.52 -4.24
C HIS A 337 22.25 -2.88 -3.02
N ARG A 338 22.44 -3.65 -1.93
CA ARG A 338 23.18 -3.19 -0.75
C ARG A 338 24.64 -2.87 -1.09
N CYS A 339 25.28 -3.65 -1.96
CA CYS A 339 26.63 -3.38 -2.44
C CYS A 339 26.71 -2.01 -3.14
N TRP A 340 25.76 -1.69 -4.04
CA TRP A 340 25.73 -0.38 -4.68
C TRP A 340 25.54 0.78 -3.70
N HIS A 341 24.72 0.60 -2.67
CA HIS A 341 24.63 1.58 -1.57
C HIS A 341 25.96 1.76 -0.86
N ILE A 342 26.69 0.69 -0.53
CA ILE A 342 28.03 0.80 0.09
C ILE A 342 28.99 1.56 -0.81
N LEU A 343 29.07 1.21 -2.09
CA LEU A 343 29.94 1.92 -3.04
C LEU A 343 29.56 3.40 -3.18
N GLY A 344 28.26 3.74 -3.23
CA GLY A 344 27.79 5.12 -3.29
C GLY A 344 28.16 5.93 -2.05
N HIS A 345 28.03 5.35 -0.86
CA HIS A 345 28.50 5.96 0.40
C HIS A 345 30.02 6.17 0.39
N LEU A 346 30.79 5.15 0.04
CA LEU A 346 32.26 5.22 0.01
C LEU A 346 32.79 6.20 -1.03
N ARG A 347 32.20 6.25 -2.23
CA ARG A 347 32.54 7.23 -3.28
C ARG A 347 32.30 8.65 -2.79
N THR A 348 31.21 8.88 -2.06
CA THR A 348 30.90 10.20 -1.49
C THR A 348 31.90 10.59 -0.40
N LEU A 349 32.28 9.64 0.46
CA LEU A 349 33.33 9.81 1.46
C LEU A 349 34.71 10.06 0.84
N ALA A 350 35.04 9.40 -0.27
CA ALA A 350 36.29 9.62 -1.02
C ALA A 350 36.43 11.07 -1.50
N LYS A 351 35.31 11.71 -1.84
CA LYS A 351 35.20 13.13 -2.20
C LYS A 351 35.17 14.09 -0.99
N GLY A 352 35.25 13.58 0.24
CA GLY A 352 35.20 14.38 1.47
C GLY A 352 33.79 14.81 1.90
N ASN A 353 32.74 14.23 1.32
CA ASN A 353 31.34 14.57 1.59
C ASN A 353 30.61 13.43 2.31
N HIS A 354 29.34 13.67 2.67
CA HIS A 354 28.44 12.66 3.26
C HIS A 354 27.06 12.75 2.63
N LEU A 355 26.33 11.62 2.60
CA LEU A 355 24.93 11.56 2.18
C LEU A 355 24.04 11.84 3.39
N GLY A 356 23.22 12.89 3.31
CA GLY A 356 22.39 13.40 4.40
C GLY A 356 20.93 12.95 4.36
N SER A 357 20.45 12.46 3.23
CA SER A 357 19.05 12.04 3.05
C SER A 357 18.90 10.67 2.39
N TRP A 358 17.72 10.05 2.53
CA TRP A 358 17.48 8.75 1.90
C TRP A 358 17.45 8.88 0.37
N ARG A 359 16.94 9.99 -0.15
CA ARG A 359 17.01 10.32 -1.59
C ARG A 359 18.45 10.32 -2.10
N GLU A 360 19.37 11.00 -1.40
CA GLU A 360 20.77 11.05 -1.78
C GLU A 360 21.43 9.66 -1.79
N GLU A 361 21.10 8.81 -0.81
CA GLU A 361 21.57 7.42 -0.77
C GLU A 361 21.07 6.58 -1.94
N VAL A 362 19.80 6.73 -2.32
CA VAL A 362 19.22 6.03 -3.47
C VAL A 362 19.87 6.50 -4.77
N LEU A 363 20.05 7.82 -4.94
CA LEU A 363 20.67 8.38 -6.14
C LEU A 363 22.15 7.97 -6.27
N ALA A 364 22.91 7.95 -5.18
CA ALA A 364 24.30 7.50 -5.20
C ALA A 364 24.41 6.01 -5.56
N ALA A 365 23.52 5.15 -5.02
CA ALA A 365 23.48 3.75 -5.39
C ALA A 365 23.05 3.55 -6.86
N ARG A 366 22.13 4.38 -7.35
CA ARG A 366 21.66 4.39 -8.75
C ARG A 366 22.80 4.73 -9.71
N GLU A 367 23.59 5.75 -9.41
CA GLU A 367 24.76 6.14 -10.20
C GLU A 367 25.76 4.98 -10.32
N ILE A 368 26.08 4.29 -9.21
CA ILE A 368 26.94 3.10 -9.22
C ILE A 368 26.38 2.00 -10.13
N ARG A 369 25.09 1.67 -9.98
CA ARG A 369 24.42 0.67 -10.81
C ARG A 369 24.53 1.01 -12.29
N ASP A 370 24.20 2.25 -12.65
CA ASP A 370 24.11 2.68 -14.04
C ASP A 370 25.51 2.71 -14.69
N GLU A 371 26.56 3.10 -13.95
CA GLU A 371 27.95 3.00 -14.42
C GLU A 371 28.43 1.56 -14.61
N ILE A 372 28.13 0.66 -13.66
CA ILE A 372 28.49 -0.77 -13.80
C ILE A 372 27.81 -1.35 -15.04
N ARG A 373 26.53 -1.07 -15.24
CA ARG A 373 25.78 -1.50 -16.44
C ARG A 373 26.26 -0.84 -17.73
N GLY A 374 26.77 0.38 -17.63
CA GLY A 374 27.46 1.10 -18.71
C GLY A 374 28.85 0.55 -19.04
N GLY A 375 29.32 -0.49 -18.33
CA GLY A 375 30.58 -1.18 -18.62
C GLY A 375 31.77 -0.72 -17.78
N ASN A 376 31.55 0.01 -16.67
CA ASN A 376 32.64 0.43 -15.78
C ASN A 376 33.28 -0.78 -15.05
N GLN A 377 34.36 -1.30 -15.64
CA GLN A 377 35.10 -2.45 -15.11
C GLN A 377 35.74 -2.19 -13.75
N ALA A 378 36.15 -0.95 -13.46
CA ALA A 378 36.76 -0.62 -12.18
C ALA A 378 35.76 -0.84 -11.03
N LEU A 379 34.53 -0.34 -11.16
CA LEU A 379 33.48 -0.58 -10.15
C LEU A 379 33.04 -2.04 -10.09
N LEU A 380 32.98 -2.72 -11.23
CA LEU A 380 32.63 -4.14 -11.28
C LEU A 380 33.62 -4.97 -10.45
N ASN A 381 34.92 -4.67 -10.55
CA ASN A 381 35.96 -5.33 -9.77
C ASN A 381 35.84 -5.06 -8.26
N LEU A 382 35.38 -3.87 -7.86
CA LEU A 382 35.14 -3.52 -6.45
C LEU A 382 33.87 -4.14 -5.87
N GLN A 383 32.97 -4.63 -6.71
CA GLN A 383 31.65 -5.11 -6.29
C GLN A 383 31.74 -6.33 -5.35
N GLN A 384 32.73 -7.20 -5.54
CA GLN A 384 32.95 -8.36 -4.68
C GLN A 384 33.32 -7.95 -3.25
N ASP A 385 34.30 -7.07 -3.10
CA ASP A 385 34.76 -6.59 -1.80
C ASP A 385 33.68 -5.77 -1.09
N ALA A 386 33.02 -4.87 -1.82
CA ALA A 386 31.90 -4.11 -1.29
C ALA A 386 30.70 -5.00 -0.91
N SER A 387 30.48 -6.13 -1.60
CA SER A 387 29.45 -7.11 -1.23
C SER A 387 29.75 -7.78 0.11
N GLN A 388 31.01 -8.13 0.37
CA GLN A 388 31.41 -8.70 1.66
C GLN A 388 31.24 -7.71 2.81
N LEU A 389 31.66 -6.46 2.59
CA LEU A 389 31.44 -5.38 3.55
C LEU A 389 29.94 -5.17 3.81
N ALA A 390 29.13 -5.12 2.75
CA ALA A 390 27.68 -4.98 2.86
C ALA A 390 27.03 -6.11 3.68
N LYS A 391 27.49 -7.36 3.51
CA LYS A 391 27.02 -8.52 4.28
C LYS A 391 27.36 -8.41 5.76
N LYS A 392 28.59 -8.02 6.11
CA LYS A 392 29.01 -7.81 7.51
C LYS A 392 28.16 -6.75 8.20
N LEU A 393 27.97 -5.59 7.55
CA LEU A 393 27.12 -4.53 8.08
C LEU A 393 25.67 -4.98 8.22
N HIS A 394 25.12 -5.65 7.20
CA HIS A 394 23.75 -6.14 7.24
C HIS A 394 23.53 -7.16 8.37
N ALA A 395 24.46 -8.09 8.58
CA ALA A 395 24.42 -9.04 9.70
C ALA A 395 24.41 -8.34 11.06
N ALA A 396 25.13 -7.23 11.20
CA ALA A 396 25.11 -6.35 12.37
C ALA A 396 23.88 -5.43 12.44
N LYS A 397 22.94 -5.52 11.49
CA LYS A 397 21.76 -4.64 11.33
C LYS A 397 22.15 -3.17 11.17
N LEU A 398 23.20 -2.94 10.39
CA LEU A 398 23.78 -1.65 10.01
C LEU A 398 23.78 -1.52 8.48
N ASP A 399 24.02 -0.30 8.01
CA ASP A 399 24.12 0.06 6.59
C ASP A 399 25.26 1.08 6.37
N GLY A 400 25.40 1.58 5.13
CA GLY A 400 26.47 2.51 4.74
C GLY A 400 26.58 3.78 5.59
N ARG A 401 25.52 4.22 6.29
CA ARG A 401 25.56 5.35 7.23
C ARG A 401 26.40 5.09 8.48
N SER A 402 26.85 3.85 8.66
CA SER A 402 27.73 3.44 9.76
C SER A 402 29.20 3.62 9.41
N LEU A 403 29.52 4.03 8.18
CA LEU A 403 30.88 4.18 7.68
C LEU A 403 31.37 5.62 7.76
N ASP A 404 32.69 5.78 7.86
CA ASP A 404 33.44 7.02 7.63
C ASP A 404 34.73 6.73 6.85
N ALA A 405 35.59 7.74 6.68
CA ALA A 405 36.84 7.60 5.94
C ALA A 405 37.87 6.63 6.57
N LYS A 406 37.63 6.14 7.79
CA LYS A 406 38.51 5.24 8.55
C LYS A 406 37.82 3.93 8.93
N GLY A 407 36.76 3.53 8.22
CA GLY A 407 36.00 2.33 8.54
C GLY A 407 34.67 2.64 9.20
N LEU A 408 34.42 2.10 10.39
CA LEU A 408 33.19 2.37 11.14
C LEU A 408 33.27 3.74 11.82
N ARG A 409 32.25 4.57 11.61
CA ARG A 409 32.15 5.88 12.26
C ARG A 409 32.11 5.77 13.78
N LYS A 410 32.53 6.82 14.48
CA LYS A 410 32.34 6.91 15.94
C LYS A 410 30.97 7.54 16.23
N PRO A 411 30.05 6.85 16.92
CA PRO A 411 28.80 7.47 17.34
C PRO A 411 29.05 8.70 18.21
N ARG A 412 28.23 9.74 18.02
CA ARG A 412 28.26 10.94 18.86
C ARG A 412 27.79 10.59 20.26
N LEU A 413 28.27 11.34 21.26
CA LEU A 413 27.82 11.16 22.64
C LEU A 413 26.30 11.34 22.76
N SER A 414 25.73 12.30 22.04
CA SER A 414 24.27 12.53 21.97
C SER A 414 23.49 11.33 21.43
N GLU A 415 24.03 10.60 20.44
CA GLU A 415 23.39 9.38 19.91
C GLU A 415 23.42 8.26 20.95
N THR A 416 24.53 8.11 21.66
CA THR A 416 24.68 7.06 22.70
C THR A 416 23.78 7.33 23.90
N LEU A 417 23.67 8.59 24.32
CA LEU A 417 22.84 9.03 25.43
C LEU A 417 21.36 9.20 25.07
N ALA A 418 20.96 9.03 23.80
CA ALA A 418 19.56 9.17 23.38
C ALA A 418 18.61 8.17 24.06
N ILE A 419 19.12 7.12 24.72
CA ILE A 419 18.30 6.20 25.51
C ILE A 419 17.62 6.89 26.70
N PHE A 420 18.24 7.91 27.30
CA PHE A 420 17.67 8.62 28.45
C PHE A 420 16.41 9.42 28.07
N PRO A 421 16.43 10.33 27.07
CA PRO A 421 15.20 10.98 26.61
C PRO A 421 14.22 9.97 26.02
N ALA A 422 14.66 8.87 25.39
CA ALA A 422 13.76 7.81 24.94
C ALA A 422 12.92 7.25 26.10
N LEU A 423 13.56 6.83 27.19
CA LEU A 423 12.88 6.27 28.36
C LEU A 423 11.98 7.31 29.05
N LEU A 424 12.48 8.54 29.23
CA LEU A 424 11.71 9.61 29.85
C LEU A 424 10.41 9.89 29.07
N LEU A 425 10.52 10.07 27.75
CA LEU A 425 9.37 10.35 26.89
C LEU A 425 8.43 9.13 26.80
N ALA A 426 8.97 7.91 26.80
CA ALA A 426 8.16 6.69 26.83
C ALA A 426 7.34 6.59 28.11
N ILE A 427 7.96 6.80 29.28
CA ILE A 427 7.26 6.76 30.58
C ILE A 427 6.20 7.87 30.65
N PHE A 428 6.55 9.08 30.22
CA PHE A 428 5.64 10.23 30.23
C PHE A 428 4.42 10.01 29.32
N SER A 429 4.61 9.47 28.11
CA SER A 429 3.52 9.23 27.16
C SER A 429 2.73 7.96 27.44
N ALA A 430 3.30 6.99 28.15
CA ALA A 430 2.70 5.67 28.36
C ALA A 430 1.24 5.69 28.84
N PRO A 431 0.83 6.45 29.87
CA PRO A 431 -0.54 6.35 30.38
C PRO A 431 -1.59 6.68 29.31
N LEU A 432 -1.45 7.82 28.63
CA LEU A 432 -2.39 8.25 27.58
C LEU A 432 -2.26 7.41 26.30
N THR A 433 -1.04 7.05 25.90
CA THR A 433 -0.81 6.22 24.70
C THR A 433 -1.39 4.82 24.89
N LEU A 434 -1.19 4.20 26.06
CA LEU A 434 -1.70 2.85 26.33
C LEU A 434 -3.22 2.84 26.48
N ILE A 435 -3.82 3.82 27.17
CA ILE A 435 -5.27 3.91 27.32
C ILE A 435 -5.95 4.22 25.98
N GLY A 436 -5.47 5.23 25.25
CA GLY A 436 -6.08 5.65 24.00
C GLY A 436 -5.79 4.72 22.82
N SER A 437 -4.54 4.27 22.69
CA SER A 437 -4.01 3.61 21.48
C SER A 437 -3.34 2.27 21.74
N GLY A 438 -3.21 1.81 22.99
CA GLY A 438 -2.52 0.56 23.30
C GLY A 438 -3.14 -0.64 22.59
N LEU A 439 -4.48 -0.74 22.61
CA LEU A 439 -5.20 -1.81 21.91
C LEU A 439 -4.98 -1.77 20.40
N MET A 440 -5.06 -0.58 19.77
CA MET A 440 -4.89 -0.47 18.31
C MET A 440 -3.46 -0.79 17.87
N ILE A 441 -2.46 -0.35 18.64
CA ILE A 441 -1.04 -0.64 18.40
C ILE A 441 -0.79 -2.14 18.55
N PHE A 442 -1.34 -2.75 19.60
CA PHE A 442 -1.23 -4.19 19.84
C PHE A 442 -1.85 -5.00 18.70
N LEU A 443 -3.09 -4.67 18.30
CA LEU A 443 -3.77 -5.34 17.20
C LEU A 443 -3.02 -5.16 15.88
N GLY A 444 -2.55 -3.94 15.58
CA GLY A 444 -1.75 -3.66 14.38
C GLY A 444 -0.47 -4.51 14.33
N LYS A 445 0.24 -4.62 15.46
CA LYS A 445 1.44 -5.45 15.59
C LYS A 445 1.14 -6.93 15.41
N VAL A 446 0.15 -7.46 16.11
CA VAL A 446 -0.20 -8.90 16.07
C VAL A 446 -0.69 -9.31 14.69
N LEU A 447 -1.54 -8.49 14.06
CA LEU A 447 -2.06 -8.78 12.71
C LEU A 447 -0.96 -8.65 11.66
N GLY A 448 -0.09 -7.63 11.77
CA GLY A 448 1.05 -7.46 10.88
C GLY A 448 2.08 -8.59 10.98
N ASP A 449 2.35 -9.10 12.19
CA ASP A 449 3.34 -10.16 12.43
C ASP A 449 2.80 -11.57 12.13
N ARG A 450 1.48 -11.75 11.93
CA ARG A 450 0.81 -13.06 11.71
C ARG A 450 0.04 -13.16 10.39
N THR A 451 0.21 -12.22 9.48
CA THR A 451 -0.50 -12.21 8.20
C THR A 451 0.01 -13.32 7.26
N ASP A 452 -0.91 -13.90 6.49
CA ASP A 452 -0.64 -14.83 5.40
C ASP A 452 -0.42 -14.13 4.05
N GLU A 453 -0.40 -12.78 4.03
CA GLU A 453 -0.25 -11.97 2.82
C GLU A 453 1.22 -11.60 2.48
N GLY A 454 2.21 -11.92 3.34
CA GLY A 454 3.65 -11.63 3.13
C GLY A 454 4.23 -10.53 4.05
N LEU A 455 5.56 -10.31 4.05
CA LEU A 455 6.17 -9.23 4.87
C LEU A 455 5.82 -7.84 4.35
N ASP A 456 5.57 -7.72 3.05
CA ASP A 456 5.07 -6.52 2.37
C ASP A 456 3.67 -6.09 2.86
N ALA A 457 2.89 -7.02 3.43
CA ALA A 457 1.60 -6.72 4.05
C ALA A 457 1.70 -6.25 5.51
N ARG A 458 2.83 -6.47 6.20
CA ARG A 458 2.98 -6.16 7.63
C ARG A 458 2.63 -4.71 7.97
N THR A 459 3.20 -3.78 7.22
CA THR A 459 3.01 -2.32 7.35
C THR A 459 1.63 -1.86 6.93
N THR A 460 0.90 -2.64 6.12
CA THR A 460 -0.51 -2.40 5.83
C THR A 460 -1.35 -2.44 7.11
N TYR A 461 -1.12 -3.41 7.99
CA TYR A 461 -1.86 -3.51 9.26
C TYR A 461 -1.50 -2.37 10.23
N HIS A 462 -0.23 -1.98 10.28
CA HIS A 462 0.19 -0.80 11.05
C HIS A 462 -0.48 0.48 10.54
N LEU A 463 -0.51 0.68 9.22
CA LEU A 463 -1.20 1.79 8.58
C LEU A 463 -2.69 1.80 8.91
N LEU A 464 -3.38 0.66 8.74
CA LEU A 464 -4.81 0.55 9.02
C LEU A 464 -5.13 0.81 10.49
N ALA A 465 -4.30 0.30 11.41
CA ALA A 465 -4.45 0.57 12.85
C ALA A 465 -4.27 2.06 13.17
N SER A 466 -3.26 2.72 12.57
CA SER A 466 -3.02 4.15 12.77
C SER A 466 -4.10 5.03 12.14
N MET A 467 -4.60 4.64 10.96
CA MET A 467 -5.59 5.40 10.19
C MET A 467 -7.01 5.24 10.74
N LEU A 468 -7.43 4.01 11.05
CA LEU A 468 -8.81 3.69 11.48
C LEU A 468 -8.95 3.58 12.99
N GLY A 469 -7.87 3.33 13.73
CA GLY A 469 -7.90 3.25 15.19
C GLY A 469 -8.50 4.49 15.87
N PRO A 470 -8.18 5.73 15.44
CA PRO A 470 -8.83 6.92 15.99
C PRO A 470 -10.35 6.97 15.77
N LEU A 471 -10.86 6.38 14.68
CA LEU A 471 -12.29 6.34 14.39
C LEU A 471 -13.02 5.21 15.12
N LEU A 472 -12.38 4.04 15.22
CA LEU A 472 -13.02 2.80 15.67
C LEU A 472 -12.74 2.50 17.15
N ILE A 473 -11.57 2.88 17.65
CA ILE A 473 -11.09 2.49 18.98
C ILE A 473 -11.17 3.64 19.96
N TRP A 474 -10.72 4.86 19.62
CA TRP A 474 -10.72 6.00 20.56
C TRP A 474 -12.08 6.38 21.16
N PRO A 475 -13.23 6.23 20.46
CA PRO A 475 -14.52 6.48 21.10
C PRO A 475 -14.75 5.67 22.38
N ILE A 476 -14.20 4.46 22.48
CA ILE A 476 -14.36 3.58 23.64
C ILE A 476 -13.70 4.17 24.90
N PRO A 477 -12.37 4.43 24.96
CA PRO A 477 -11.75 5.05 26.12
C PRO A 477 -12.24 6.49 26.35
N VAL A 478 -12.66 7.23 25.31
CA VAL A 478 -13.29 8.56 25.50
C VAL A 478 -14.57 8.42 26.32
N LEU A 479 -15.49 7.53 25.92
CA LEU A 479 -16.75 7.32 26.63
C LEU A 479 -16.50 6.83 28.07
N VAL A 480 -15.58 5.88 28.26
CA VAL A 480 -15.24 5.36 29.59
C VAL A 480 -14.67 6.46 30.48
N LEU A 481 -13.65 7.19 30.03
CA LEU A 481 -13.02 8.24 30.82
C LEU A 481 -13.97 9.41 31.09
N SER A 482 -14.77 9.83 30.11
CA SER A 482 -15.78 10.88 30.30
C SER A 482 -16.88 10.44 31.27
N GLY A 483 -17.31 9.18 31.23
CA GLY A 483 -18.26 8.62 32.18
C GLY A 483 -17.69 8.57 33.60
N THR A 484 -16.45 8.11 33.76
CA THR A 484 -15.74 8.14 35.04
C THR A 484 -15.58 9.56 35.56
N PHE A 485 -15.17 10.51 34.72
CA PHE A 485 -15.07 11.93 35.07
C PHE A 485 -16.40 12.47 35.59
N TRP A 486 -17.50 12.20 34.88
CA TRP A 486 -18.84 12.64 35.25
C TRP A 486 -19.34 12.06 36.58
N ILE A 487 -19.00 10.79 36.87
CA ILE A 487 -19.42 10.08 38.09
C ILE A 487 -18.62 10.54 39.31
N TYR A 488 -17.29 10.57 39.20
CA TYR A 488 -16.41 10.76 40.35
C TYR A 488 -16.01 12.22 40.62
N LEU A 489 -16.28 13.14 39.69
CA LEU A 489 -16.03 14.58 39.86
C LEU A 489 -17.33 15.39 39.68
N PRO A 490 -18.29 15.24 40.63
CA PRO A 490 -19.62 15.83 40.50
C PRO A 490 -19.61 17.36 40.39
N GLU A 491 -18.63 18.03 40.97
CA GLU A 491 -18.45 19.49 40.93
C GLU A 491 -18.10 20.01 39.53
N PHE A 492 -17.56 19.14 38.65
CA PHE A 492 -17.07 19.53 37.32
C PHE A 492 -17.88 18.93 36.16
N ARG A 493 -19.09 18.41 36.44
CA ARG A 493 -19.89 17.67 35.43
C ARG A 493 -20.18 18.46 34.16
N GLU A 494 -20.38 19.76 34.26
CA GLU A 494 -20.61 20.65 33.12
C GLU A 494 -19.44 20.68 32.11
N TRP A 495 -18.22 20.35 32.56
CA TRP A 495 -17.01 20.29 31.74
C TRP A 495 -16.82 18.95 31.02
N THR A 496 -17.68 17.95 31.28
CA THR A 496 -17.60 16.62 30.65
C THR A 496 -17.55 16.67 29.12
N PRO A 497 -18.36 17.50 28.42
CA PRO A 497 -18.29 17.60 26.96
C PRO A 497 -16.94 18.13 26.48
N LEU A 498 -16.39 19.15 27.15
CA LEU A 498 -15.06 19.68 26.81
C LEU A 498 -13.99 18.61 27.03
N PHE A 499 -14.04 17.90 28.16
CA PHE A 499 -13.13 16.80 28.46
C PHE A 499 -13.17 15.71 27.37
N ALA A 500 -14.37 15.30 26.93
CA ALA A 500 -14.56 14.31 25.88
C ALA A 500 -13.93 14.74 24.53
N VAL A 501 -14.03 16.03 24.17
CA VAL A 501 -13.44 16.58 22.94
C VAL A 501 -11.92 16.70 23.04
N LEU A 502 -11.37 17.00 24.22
CA LEU A 502 -9.93 17.14 24.43
C LEU A 502 -9.19 15.80 24.45
N LEU A 503 -9.84 14.71 24.89
CA LEU A 503 -9.19 13.39 25.01
C LEU A 503 -8.56 12.88 23.70
N PRO A 504 -9.23 12.88 22.53
CA PRO A 504 -8.62 12.52 21.25
C PRO A 504 -7.36 13.35 20.92
N ILE A 505 -7.36 14.65 21.24
CA ILE A 505 -6.21 15.54 21.02
C ILE A 505 -5.06 15.12 21.94
N LEU A 506 -5.36 14.82 23.21
CA LEU A 506 -4.36 14.34 24.18
C LEU A 506 -3.79 12.97 23.79
N PHE A 507 -4.62 12.04 23.32
CA PHE A 507 -4.15 10.75 22.79
C PHE A 507 -3.23 10.94 21.58
N HIS A 508 -3.60 11.82 20.65
CA HIS A 508 -2.76 12.15 19.50
C HIS A 508 -1.41 12.74 19.89
N LEU A 509 -1.41 13.73 20.79
CA LEU A 509 -0.18 14.36 21.28
C LEU A 509 0.70 13.36 22.02
N SER A 510 0.11 12.52 22.87
CA SER A 510 0.82 11.47 23.58
C SER A 510 1.45 10.46 22.61
N ASN A 511 0.72 10.01 21.59
CA ASN A 511 1.25 9.13 20.55
C ASN A 511 2.43 9.76 19.81
N LYS A 512 2.38 11.06 19.51
CA LYS A 512 3.52 11.77 18.90
C LYS A 512 4.76 11.77 19.82
N VAL A 513 4.56 11.93 21.12
CA VAL A 513 5.66 11.83 22.10
C VAL A 513 6.21 10.41 22.16
N ALA A 514 5.36 9.38 22.16
CA ALA A 514 5.76 7.98 22.12
C ALA A 514 6.54 7.64 20.84
N ILE A 515 6.15 8.18 19.69
CA ILE A 515 6.89 8.02 18.43
C ILE A 515 8.28 8.68 18.51
N ARG A 516 8.40 9.87 19.09
CA ARG A 516 9.73 10.47 19.32
C ARG A 516 10.58 9.66 20.29
N ALA A 517 9.98 9.09 21.33
CA ALA A 517 10.65 8.18 22.23
C ALA A 517 11.22 6.97 21.47
N TRP A 518 10.44 6.41 20.54
CA TRP A 518 10.87 5.33 19.66
C TRP A 518 12.05 5.74 18.76
N ASP A 519 12.00 6.93 18.16
CA ASP A 519 13.10 7.42 17.31
C ASP A 519 14.42 7.56 18.10
N PHE A 520 14.37 8.12 19.31
CA PHE A 520 15.54 8.20 20.19
C PHE A 520 16.06 6.81 20.60
N TYR A 521 15.16 5.87 20.86
CA TYR A 521 15.54 4.48 21.12
C TYR A 521 16.29 3.87 19.92
N VAL A 522 15.79 4.06 18.70
CA VAL A 522 16.43 3.58 17.46
C VAL A 522 17.82 4.19 17.29
N ILE A 523 17.97 5.51 17.50
CA ILE A 523 19.26 6.20 17.45
C ILE A 523 20.25 5.59 18.46
N ALA A 524 19.83 5.42 19.73
CA ALA A 524 20.68 4.84 20.76
C ALA A 524 21.01 3.35 20.52
N ARG A 525 20.08 2.61 19.93
CA ARG A 525 20.28 1.20 19.56
C ARG A 525 21.31 1.08 18.44
N ASP A 526 21.21 1.90 17.41
CA ASP A 526 22.13 1.84 16.26
C ASP A 526 23.53 2.33 16.65
N ALA A 527 23.64 3.37 17.50
CA ALA A 527 24.91 3.78 18.12
C ALA A 527 25.57 2.65 18.91
N ARG A 528 24.79 1.89 19.70
CA ARG A 528 25.30 0.72 20.44
C ARG A 528 25.81 -0.39 19.50
N ARG A 529 25.07 -0.68 18.42
CA ARG A 529 25.49 -1.67 17.41
C ARG A 529 26.81 -1.30 16.74
N ILE A 530 26.98 -0.03 16.37
CA ILE A 530 28.24 0.46 15.80
C ILE A 530 29.38 0.26 16.80
N ASN A 531 29.21 0.68 18.05
CA ASN A 531 30.26 0.52 19.08
C ASN A 531 30.60 -0.95 19.36
N GLN A 532 29.61 -1.84 19.38
CA GLN A 532 29.82 -3.28 19.53
C GLN A 532 30.63 -3.85 18.37
N LEU A 533 30.27 -3.51 17.14
CA LEU A 533 30.97 -4.00 15.94
C LEU A 533 32.40 -3.46 15.87
N ARG A 534 32.64 -2.21 16.29
CA ARG A 534 33.98 -1.63 16.40
C ARG A 534 34.90 -2.38 17.36
N GLY A 535 34.35 -2.91 18.46
CA GLY A 535 35.11 -3.69 19.44
C GLY A 535 35.25 -5.18 19.09
N HIS A 536 34.55 -5.66 18.06
CA HIS A 536 34.61 -7.03 17.57
C HIS A 536 35.82 -7.24 16.65
N SER A 537 36.26 -8.49 16.45
CA SER A 537 37.34 -8.82 15.50
C SER A 537 37.05 -8.29 14.09
N ASP A 538 35.78 -8.36 13.69
CA ASP A 538 35.31 -7.85 12.40
C ASP A 538 35.48 -6.34 12.23
N GLY A 539 35.57 -5.56 13.31
CA GLY A 539 35.74 -4.11 13.24
C GLY A 539 37.04 -3.72 12.54
N SER A 540 38.14 -4.40 12.88
CA SER A 540 39.45 -4.19 12.23
C SER A 540 39.47 -4.61 10.76
N VAL A 541 38.74 -5.70 10.43
CA VAL A 541 38.58 -6.18 9.05
C VAL A 541 37.81 -5.15 8.22
N ILE A 542 36.71 -4.61 8.77
CA ILE A 542 35.91 -3.57 8.12
C ILE A 542 36.75 -2.31 7.87
N GLU A 543 37.59 -1.89 8.83
CA GLU A 543 38.48 -0.74 8.66
C GLU A 543 39.46 -0.94 7.49
N ALA A 544 40.07 -2.13 7.38
CA ALA A 544 40.95 -2.47 6.27
C ALA A 544 40.21 -2.49 4.92
N GLU A 545 39.04 -3.13 4.86
CA GLU A 545 38.21 -3.22 3.65
C GLU A 545 37.76 -1.83 3.18
N VAL A 546 37.27 -0.99 4.09
CA VAL A 546 36.87 0.39 3.79
C VAL A 546 38.04 1.21 3.29
N THR A 547 39.21 1.11 3.93
CA THR A 547 40.41 1.83 3.52
C THR A 547 40.85 1.43 2.11
N SER A 548 40.82 0.13 1.80
CA SER A 548 41.14 -0.40 0.46
C SER A 548 40.16 0.11 -0.59
N LEU A 549 38.85 -0.01 -0.34
CA LEU A 549 37.80 0.46 -1.25
C LEU A 549 37.87 1.98 -1.46
N LEU A 550 38.12 2.76 -0.41
CA LEU A 550 38.28 4.22 -0.52
C LEU A 550 39.51 4.60 -1.33
N ALA A 551 40.62 3.87 -1.20
CA ALA A 551 41.81 4.11 -2.00
C ALA A 551 41.57 3.83 -3.49
N ALA A 552 40.77 2.80 -3.82
CA ALA A 552 40.43 2.47 -5.20
C ALA A 552 39.37 3.40 -5.83
N LEU A 553 38.57 4.08 -5.00
CA LEU A 553 37.52 5.02 -5.45
C LEU A 553 38.01 6.48 -5.57
N LYS A 554 39.21 6.79 -5.06
CA LYS A 554 39.91 8.07 -5.26
C LYS A 554 40.67 8.04 -6.56
#